data_AF-A0A816Z1H0-F1
#
_entry.id   AF-A0A816Z1H0-F1
#
_cell.length_a   1.000
_cell.length_b   1.000
_cell.length_c   1.000
_cell.angle_alpha   90.00
_cell.angle_beta   90.00
_cell.angle_gamma   90.00
#
_symmetry.space_group_name_H-M   'P 1'
#
loop_
_entity.id
_entity.type
_entity.pdbx_description
1 polymer ?
#
loop_
_entity_poly.entity_id
_entity_poly.type
_entity_poly.pdbx_seq_one_letter_code
_entity_poly.pdbx_strand_id
1 'polypeptide(L)'
;MTDTFEKSASSDSEKYENDILGTDWTFQQDSAKPHIHHLTQQWCNNNFPSFIDKDHGPPNSPDLNPLDHSIWDELAHAVNWDKVKSKNILIVEMKRAVGTIRQQVLFESCASWTNRLYRISQNGGEYFSIIKIMYFVEL
;
A
#
# COMPACT_ATOMS: atom_id res chain seq x y z
N MET A 1 -1.73 -28.23 3.89
CA MET A 1 -0.77 -27.77 4.93
C MET A 1 -0.49 -26.26 4.84
N THR A 2 -0.92 -25.56 3.79
CA THR A 2 -0.84 -24.09 3.64
C THR A 2 -2.01 -23.34 4.28
N ASP A 3 -3.18 -23.97 4.36
CA ASP A 3 -4.44 -23.35 4.79
C ASP A 3 -4.49 -22.98 6.30
N THR A 4 -3.65 -23.59 7.13
CA THR A 4 -3.64 -23.35 8.60
C THR A 4 -2.74 -22.18 9.00
N PHE A 5 -1.62 -21.98 8.30
CA PHE A 5 -0.67 -20.90 8.57
C PHE A 5 -1.18 -19.54 8.08
N GLU A 6 -1.87 -19.51 6.93
CA GLU A 6 -2.49 -18.29 6.40
C GLU A 6 -3.64 -17.82 7.30
N LYS A 7 -4.48 -18.74 7.78
CA LYS A 7 -5.58 -18.41 8.72
C LYS A 7 -5.08 -17.83 10.05
N SER A 8 -4.02 -18.40 10.64
CA SER A 8 -3.51 -17.89 11.92
C SER A 8 -2.81 -16.53 11.79
N ALA A 9 -2.00 -16.33 10.73
CA ALA A 9 -1.33 -15.05 10.51
C ALA A 9 -2.33 -13.92 10.23
N SER A 10 -3.44 -14.25 9.57
CA SER A 10 -4.45 -13.27 9.18
C SER A 10 -5.44 -12.91 10.30
N SER A 11 -5.80 -13.86 11.17
CA SER A 11 -6.63 -13.56 12.35
C SER A 11 -5.86 -12.77 13.40
N ASP A 12 -4.57 -13.05 13.54
CA ASP A 12 -3.70 -12.33 14.49
C ASP A 12 -3.42 -10.91 14.01
N SER A 13 -3.30 -10.70 12.69
CA SER A 13 -3.14 -9.36 12.11
C SER A 13 -4.40 -8.52 12.30
N GLU A 14 -5.59 -9.04 11.94
CA GLU A 14 -6.86 -8.30 12.07
C GLU A 14 -7.12 -7.84 13.50
N LYS A 15 -6.94 -8.75 14.46
CA LYS A 15 -7.10 -8.43 15.88
C LYS A 15 -6.10 -7.35 16.31
N TYR A 16 -4.84 -7.48 15.89
CA TYR A 16 -3.80 -6.50 16.20
C TYR A 16 -4.07 -5.13 15.58
N GLU A 17 -4.59 -5.09 14.35
CA GLU A 17 -4.98 -3.85 13.68
C GLU A 17 -6.15 -3.17 14.38
N ASN A 18 -7.17 -3.94 14.77
CA ASN A 18 -8.31 -3.41 15.53
C ASN A 18 -7.91 -2.91 16.93
N ASP A 19 -6.94 -3.56 17.57
CA ASP A 19 -6.39 -3.10 18.86
C ASP A 19 -5.64 -1.76 18.75
N ILE A 20 -5.10 -1.43 17.57
CA ILE A 20 -4.31 -0.20 17.33
C ILE A 20 -5.13 0.92 16.71
N LEU A 21 -5.93 0.60 15.69
CA LEU A 21 -6.68 1.56 14.87
C LEU A 21 -8.14 1.68 15.30
N GLY A 22 -8.62 0.82 16.20
CA GLY A 22 -10.04 0.66 16.49
C GLY A 22 -10.77 -0.03 15.33
N THR A 23 -12.08 0.16 15.24
CA THR A 23 -12.92 -0.43 14.18
C THR A 23 -13.28 0.56 13.08
N ASP A 24 -12.71 1.77 13.10
CA ASP A 24 -13.02 2.85 12.16
C ASP A 24 -11.86 3.06 11.17
N TRP A 25 -11.63 2.04 10.33
CA TRP A 25 -10.63 2.10 9.28
C TRP A 25 -11.10 1.36 8.03
N THR A 26 -10.54 1.75 6.88
CA THR A 26 -10.87 1.17 5.57
C THR A 26 -9.62 0.60 4.93
N PHE A 27 -9.67 -0.67 4.53
CA PHE A 27 -8.60 -1.29 3.76
C PHE A 27 -8.63 -0.82 2.30
N GLN A 28 -7.46 -0.45 1.76
CA GLN A 28 -7.26 -0.10 0.35
C GLN A 28 -6.08 -0.89 -0.21
N GLN A 29 -6.23 -1.42 -1.42
CA GLN A 29 -5.17 -2.07 -2.20
C GLN A 29 -5.29 -1.70 -3.68
N ASP A 30 -4.25 -1.96 -4.47
CA ASP A 30 -4.26 -1.74 -5.91
C ASP A 30 -5.04 -2.84 -6.67
N SER A 31 -5.33 -2.61 -7.94
CA SER A 31 -6.12 -3.53 -8.78
C SER A 31 -5.31 -4.67 -9.40
N ALA A 32 -4.21 -5.11 -8.78
CA ALA A 32 -3.43 -6.24 -9.27
C ALA A 32 -4.29 -7.52 -9.38
N LYS A 33 -3.96 -8.41 -10.33
CA LYS A 33 -4.77 -9.62 -10.61
C LYS A 33 -5.11 -10.46 -9.36
N PRO A 34 -4.17 -10.72 -8.42
CA PRO A 34 -4.50 -11.46 -7.20
C PRO A 34 -5.46 -10.70 -6.27
N HIS A 35 -5.40 -9.37 -6.25
CA HIS A 35 -6.20 -8.52 -5.37
C HIS A 35 -7.65 -8.43 -5.85
N ILE A 36 -7.88 -8.37 -7.17
CA ILE A 36 -9.23 -8.34 -7.75
C ILE A 36 -9.89 -9.72 -7.87
N HIS A 37 -9.19 -10.81 -7.52
CA HIS A 37 -9.75 -12.15 -7.57
C HIS A 37 -10.90 -12.29 -6.57
N HIS A 38 -12.00 -12.94 -6.96
CA HIS A 38 -13.21 -13.03 -6.15
C HIS A 38 -12.98 -13.61 -4.74
N LEU A 39 -12.06 -14.58 -4.59
CA LEU A 39 -11.71 -15.14 -3.28
C LEU A 39 -11.02 -14.10 -2.38
N THR A 40 -10.12 -13.29 -2.93
CA THR A 40 -9.45 -12.21 -2.17
C THR A 40 -10.46 -11.14 -1.76
N GLN A 41 -11.32 -10.72 -2.70
CA GLN A 41 -12.36 -9.73 -2.45
C GLN A 41 -13.35 -10.20 -1.37
N GLN A 42 -13.80 -11.45 -1.46
CA GLN A 42 -14.68 -12.06 -0.44
C GLN A 42 -14.00 -12.13 0.92
N TRP A 43 -12.71 -12.49 0.93
CA TRP A 43 -11.94 -12.55 2.17
C TRP A 43 -11.81 -11.16 2.80
N CYS A 44 -11.38 -10.13 2.04
CA CYS A 44 -11.28 -8.75 2.56
C CYS A 44 -12.62 -8.24 3.09
N ASN A 45 -13.72 -8.46 2.37
CA ASN A 45 -15.05 -8.03 2.79
C ASN A 45 -15.54 -8.73 4.09
N ASN A 46 -15.09 -9.96 4.35
CA ASN A 46 -15.50 -10.72 5.52
C ASN A 46 -14.63 -10.45 6.77
N ASN A 47 -13.41 -9.93 6.59
CA ASN A 47 -12.42 -9.82 7.68
C ASN A 47 -12.01 -8.36 7.98
N PHE A 48 -12.38 -7.38 7.15
CA PHE A 48 -12.05 -5.97 7.44
C PHE A 48 -13.29 -5.16 7.80
N PRO A 49 -13.20 -4.18 8.72
CA PRO A 49 -14.34 -3.33 9.08
C PRO A 49 -14.93 -2.57 7.89
N SER A 50 -14.07 -2.14 6.97
CA SER A 50 -14.42 -1.51 5.70
C SER A 50 -13.34 -1.82 4.66
N PHE A 51 -13.74 -1.94 3.39
CA PHE A 51 -12.85 -2.31 2.29
C PHE A 51 -13.27 -1.59 0.99
N ILE A 52 -12.32 -0.97 0.29
CA ILE A 52 -12.54 -0.47 -1.07
C ILE A 52 -12.38 -1.63 -2.04
N ASP A 53 -13.52 -2.18 -2.48
CA ASP A 53 -13.52 -3.29 -3.42
C ASP A 53 -13.05 -2.89 -4.83
N LYS A 54 -12.86 -3.90 -5.68
CA LYS A 54 -12.37 -3.76 -7.05
C LYS A 54 -13.22 -2.84 -7.97
N ASP A 55 -14.48 -2.60 -7.63
CA ASP A 55 -15.42 -1.83 -8.45
C ASP A 55 -15.53 -0.37 -7.96
N HIS A 56 -15.05 -0.06 -6.76
CA HIS A 56 -15.04 1.29 -6.19
C HIS A 56 -13.70 2.02 -6.30
N GLY A 57 -12.60 1.29 -6.52
CA GLY A 57 -11.28 1.88 -6.76
C GLY A 57 -11.06 2.28 -8.23
N PRO A 58 -10.50 3.47 -8.52
CA PRO A 58 -10.14 3.81 -9.90
C PRO A 58 -8.95 2.96 -10.37
N PRO A 59 -9.01 2.39 -11.59
CA PRO A 59 -7.93 1.57 -12.12
C PRO A 59 -6.66 2.40 -12.34
N ASN A 60 -5.49 1.75 -12.26
CA ASN A 60 -4.17 2.35 -12.57
C ASN A 60 -3.90 3.69 -11.85
N SER A 61 -4.27 3.80 -10.58
CA SER A 61 -4.19 5.08 -9.85
C SER A 61 -3.14 5.05 -8.71
N PRO A 62 -1.82 4.93 -9.00
CA PRO A 62 -0.79 5.01 -7.97
C PRO A 62 -0.82 6.35 -7.21
N ASP A 63 -1.31 7.41 -7.86
CA ASP A 63 -1.54 8.72 -7.23
C ASP A 63 -2.51 8.69 -6.05
N LEU A 64 -3.32 7.62 -5.92
CA LEU A 64 -4.29 7.41 -4.84
C LEU A 64 -3.89 6.33 -3.85
N ASN A 65 -2.75 5.65 -4.05
CA ASN A 65 -2.25 4.69 -3.07
C ASN A 65 -1.16 5.37 -2.21
N PRO A 66 -1.37 5.57 -0.89
CA PRO A 66 -0.36 6.16 0.00
C PRO A 66 0.98 5.44 -0.01
N LEU A 67 0.99 4.13 -0.29
CA LEU A 67 2.23 3.39 -0.47
C LEU A 67 2.99 3.88 -1.71
N ASP A 68 2.31 4.06 -2.85
CA ASP A 68 2.94 4.40 -4.12
C ASP A 68 3.37 5.85 -4.23
N HIS A 69 2.55 6.80 -3.77
CA HIS A 69 2.89 8.21 -3.89
C HIS A 69 3.71 8.78 -2.73
N SER A 70 4.04 7.97 -1.71
CA SER A 70 4.80 8.44 -0.54
C SER A 70 5.68 7.35 0.08
N ILE A 71 5.11 6.28 0.64
CA ILE A 71 5.88 5.40 1.56
C ILE A 71 6.99 4.63 0.85
N TRP A 72 6.78 4.19 -0.39
CA TRP A 72 7.85 3.52 -1.16
C TRP A 72 9.03 4.44 -1.44
N ASP A 73 8.79 5.72 -1.70
CA ASP A 73 9.84 6.71 -1.92
C ASP A 73 10.64 6.95 -0.63
N GLU A 74 9.96 7.08 0.51
CA GLU A 74 10.60 7.20 1.83
C GLU A 74 11.47 5.99 2.16
N LEU A 75 10.97 4.78 1.89
CA LEU A 75 11.73 3.55 2.09
C LEU A 75 12.94 3.46 1.15
N ALA A 76 12.78 3.82 -0.12
CA ALA A 76 13.86 3.80 -1.09
C ALA A 76 15.00 4.75 -0.69
N HIS A 77 14.68 5.92 -0.13
CA HIS A 77 15.69 6.86 0.39
C HIS A 77 16.30 6.41 1.71
N ALA A 78 15.52 5.75 2.58
CA ALA A 78 15.98 5.34 3.89
C ALA A 78 16.86 4.07 3.87
N VAL A 79 16.71 3.18 2.89
CA VAL A 79 17.51 1.95 2.75
C VAL A 79 18.95 2.28 2.33
N ASN A 80 19.93 1.66 3.00
CA ASN A 80 21.32 1.74 2.57
C ASN A 80 21.61 0.68 1.50
N TRP A 81 21.39 1.04 0.23
CA TRP A 81 21.54 0.13 -0.91
C TRP A 81 22.96 -0.39 -1.11
N ASP A 82 23.99 0.35 -0.69
CA ASP A 82 25.38 -0.10 -0.79
C ASP A 82 25.64 -1.37 0.03
N LYS A 83 24.96 -1.52 1.18
CA LYS A 83 25.04 -2.72 2.02
C LYS A 83 24.28 -3.92 1.45
N VAL A 84 23.27 -3.69 0.61
CA VAL A 84 22.37 -4.75 0.14
C VAL A 84 23.07 -5.63 -0.89
N LYS A 85 23.70 -6.72 -0.44
CA LYS A 85 24.35 -7.73 -1.29
C LYS A 85 23.70 -9.12 -1.22
N SER A 86 22.65 -9.26 -0.40
CA SER A 86 21.89 -10.49 -0.27
C SER A 86 20.47 -10.21 0.22
N LYS A 87 19.58 -11.20 0.04
CA LYS A 87 18.20 -11.15 0.57
C LYS A 87 18.16 -10.89 2.07
N ASN A 88 19.07 -11.47 2.83
CA ASN A 88 19.10 -11.30 4.29
C ASN A 88 19.44 -9.85 4.67
N ILE A 89 20.41 -9.23 3.97
CA ILE A 89 20.74 -7.83 4.22
C ILE A 89 19.61 -6.90 3.76
N LEU A 90 18.93 -7.21 2.65
CA LEU A 90 17.75 -6.46 2.22
C LEU A 90 16.67 -6.44 3.31
N ILE A 91 16.34 -7.60 3.90
CA ILE A 91 15.33 -7.69 4.96
C ILE A 91 15.75 -6.86 6.19
N VAL A 92 17.03 -6.90 6.58
CA VAL A 92 17.55 -6.14 7.72
C VAL A 92 17.49 -4.63 7.46
N GLU A 93 17.95 -4.17 6.30
CA GLU A 93 17.93 -2.74 5.96
C GLU A 93 16.50 -2.23 5.75
N MET A 94 15.58 -3.02 5.19
CA MET A 94 14.17 -2.66 5.09
C MET A 94 13.52 -2.49 6.47
N LYS A 95 13.73 -3.44 7.40
CA LYS A 95 13.22 -3.31 8.78
C LYS A 95 13.76 -2.06 9.47
N ARG A 96 15.04 -1.75 9.27
CA ARG A 96 15.65 -0.52 9.79
C ARG A 96 14.99 0.72 9.16
N ALA A 97 14.84 0.74 7.84
CA ALA A 97 14.24 1.86 7.11
C ALA A 97 12.81 2.15 7.56
N VAL A 98 11.96 1.12 7.71
CA VAL A 98 10.61 1.25 8.27
C VAL A 98 10.64 1.93 9.64
N GLY A 99 11.56 1.54 10.52
CA GLY A 99 11.73 2.14 11.85
C GLY A 99 12.21 3.59 11.85
N THR A 100 12.66 4.12 10.71
CA THR A 100 13.10 5.53 10.57
C THR A 100 12.03 6.45 9.97
N ILE A 101 10.98 5.90 9.38
CA ILE A 101 9.90 6.70 8.81
C ILE A 101 9.17 7.42 9.95
N ARG A 102 9.09 8.75 9.86
CA ARG A 102 8.40 9.55 10.85
C ARG A 102 6.91 9.23 10.81
N GLN A 103 6.30 9.05 11.97
CA GLN A 103 4.85 8.80 12.08
C GLN A 103 4.02 9.89 11.36
N GLN A 104 4.49 11.14 11.41
CA GLN A 104 3.87 12.26 10.69
C GLN A 104 3.74 12.01 9.17
N VAL A 105 4.73 11.39 8.54
CA VAL A 105 4.72 11.09 7.09
C VAL A 105 3.63 10.06 6.77
N LEU A 106 3.42 9.07 7.64
CA LEU A 106 2.32 8.11 7.50
C LEU A 106 0.95 8.79 7.60
N PHE A 107 0.77 9.69 8.57
CA PHE A 107 -0.49 10.41 8.71
C PHE A 107 -0.76 11.39 7.56
N GLU A 108 0.27 12.10 7.11
CA GLU A 108 0.16 13.04 5.99
C GLU A 108 -0.14 12.34 4.67
N SER A 109 0.47 11.17 4.41
CA SER A 109 0.19 10.41 3.19
C SER A 109 -1.27 9.95 3.14
N CYS A 110 -1.78 9.39 4.24
CA CYS A 110 -3.20 9.03 4.38
C CYS A 110 -4.13 10.24 4.29
N ALA A 111 -3.83 11.34 5.01
CA ALA A 111 -4.66 12.54 5.00
C ALA A 111 -4.69 13.24 3.63
N SER A 112 -3.64 13.06 2.81
CA SER A 112 -3.58 13.62 1.46
C SER A 112 -4.52 12.92 0.46
N TRP A 113 -4.99 11.71 0.79
CA TRP A 113 -5.79 10.87 -0.11
C TRP A 113 -7.06 11.57 -0.61
N THR A 114 -7.84 12.21 0.28
CA THR A 114 -9.10 12.90 -0.10
C THR A 114 -8.84 14.09 -1.02
N ASN A 115 -7.79 14.88 -0.73
CA ASN A 115 -7.38 16.00 -1.57
C ASN A 115 -6.89 15.53 -2.95
N ARG A 116 -6.17 14.41 -3.00
CA ARG A 116 -5.77 13.78 -4.26
C ARG A 116 -7.01 13.33 -5.03
N LEU A 117 -7.91 12.54 -4.43
CA LEU A 117 -9.15 12.12 -5.10
C LEU A 117 -9.96 13.31 -5.65
N TYR A 118 -10.13 14.37 -4.84
CA TYR A 118 -10.79 15.59 -5.27
C TYR A 118 -10.14 16.20 -6.52
N ARG A 119 -8.81 16.31 -6.54
CA ARG A 119 -8.09 16.86 -7.69
C ARG A 119 -8.20 15.96 -8.93
N ILE A 120 -8.18 14.63 -8.79
CA ILE A 120 -8.38 13.69 -9.93
C ILE A 120 -9.78 13.90 -10.52
N SER A 121 -10.80 14.08 -9.66
CA SER A 121 -12.15 14.38 -10.10
C SER A 121 -12.22 15.71 -10.85
N GLN A 122 -11.52 16.76 -10.38
CA GLN A 122 -11.46 18.04 -11.10
C GLN A 122 -10.71 17.95 -12.43
N ASN A 123 -9.78 17.01 -12.57
CA ASN A 123 -8.98 16.78 -13.78
C ASN A 123 -9.59 15.75 -14.74
N GLY A 124 -10.88 15.42 -14.60
CA GLY A 124 -11.56 14.47 -15.48
C GLY A 124 -11.03 13.03 -15.41
N GLY A 125 -10.36 12.65 -14.32
CA GLY A 125 -9.76 11.32 -14.17
C GLY A 125 -8.28 11.24 -14.57
N GLU A 126 -7.67 12.32 -15.06
CA GLU A 126 -6.29 12.34 -15.51
C GLU A 126 -5.28 12.48 -14.33
N TYR A 127 -4.10 11.89 -14.52
CA TYR A 127 -2.98 11.95 -13.56
C TYR A 127 -2.56 13.39 -13.24
N PHE A 128 -2.01 13.62 -12.03
CA PHE A 128 -1.65 14.98 -11.58
C PHE A 128 -0.54 15.64 -12.36
N SER A 129 0.32 14.85 -13.00
CA SER A 129 1.36 15.31 -13.92
C SER A 129 2.15 14.10 -14.40
N ILE A 130 2.44 14.07 -15.70
CA ILE A 130 3.32 13.10 -16.37
C ILE A 130 4.71 13.17 -15.73
N ILE A 131 5.00 12.30 -14.77
CA ILE A 131 6.30 11.63 -14.80
C ILE A 131 6.09 10.42 -15.68
N LYS A 132 6.41 10.61 -16.96
CA LYS A 132 6.79 9.52 -17.83
C LYS A 132 7.93 8.82 -17.09
N ILE A 133 7.63 7.79 -16.31
CA ILE A 133 8.58 6.72 -16.07
C ILE A 133 8.66 6.02 -17.42
N MET A 134 9.36 6.68 -18.36
CA MET A 134 9.99 5.99 -19.47
C MET A 134 10.94 5.03 -18.78
N TYR A 135 10.54 3.77 -18.71
CA TYR A 135 11.49 2.68 -18.68
C TYR A 135 12.36 2.85 -19.94
N PHE A 136 13.41 3.64 -19.84
CA PHE A 136 14.57 3.50 -20.70
C PHE A 136 15.20 2.17 -20.29
N VAL A 137 14.82 1.11 -21.00
CA VAL A 137 15.69 -0.03 -21.19
C VAL A 137 16.15 0.04 -22.63
N GLU A 138 17.13 0.91 -22.87
CA GLU A 138 18.09 0.72 -23.95
C GLU A 138 19.43 0.42 -23.28
N LEU A 139 19.77 -0.88 -23.24
CA LEU A 139 21.07 -1.44 -23.62
C LEU A 139 20.84 -2.89 -24.05
#